data_AF-A0A5C1YEU6-F1
#
_entry.id   AF-A0A5C1YEU6-F1
#
_cell.length_a   1.000
_cell.length_b   1.000
_cell.length_c   1.000
_cell.angle_alpha   90.00
_cell.angle_beta   90.00
_cell.angle_gamma   90.00
#
_symmetry.space_group_name_H-M   'P 1'
#
loop_
_entity.id
_entity.type
_entity.pdbx_description
1 polymer ?
#
loop_
_entity_poly.entity_id
_entity_poly.type
_entity_poly.pdbx_seq_one_letter_code
_entity_poly.pdbx_strand_id
1 'polypeptide(L)'
;MTAAPPTIGMPVPPQPQPPRPPRKPGFGWAMALAIVVTALPVILVPVYVVGVLATTFATIAAVQSEVRDQADGTGLGIDSEAGSDPTDLAVGPDLPVDLPFDVEVPEGVYAGVNDTLTAVDAWTPTTEGAIGYLGYTNASTGCAVSYENGSLPDEIDRSQGDQATSHGFIEWMFDTEPDPDSFTTSIVHGDVVGEPVGEAEAVIEYFTTDASQIAVIARTFSPAGEGVMIYVECPTTESLDEALSGDVATHLTLSLI
;
A
#
# COMPACT_ATOMS: atom_id res chain seq x y z
N MET A 1 -44.85 38.07 66.51
CA MET A 1 -45.19 37.82 65.10
C MET A 1 -45.65 36.38 65.01
N THR A 2 -46.95 36.15 64.81
CA THR A 2 -47.60 34.84 64.92
C THR A 2 -47.99 34.40 63.51
N ALA A 3 -47.38 33.32 63.01
CA ALA A 3 -47.63 32.81 61.66
C ALA A 3 -48.91 31.95 61.63
N ALA A 4 -49.75 32.19 60.63
CA ALA A 4 -50.99 31.43 60.39
C ALA A 4 -50.70 30.04 59.80
N PRO A 5 -51.51 29.01 60.13
CA PRO A 5 -51.32 27.66 59.61
C PRO A 5 -51.74 27.54 58.14
N PRO A 6 -51.10 26.64 57.36
CA PRO A 6 -51.39 26.46 55.94
C PRO A 6 -52.71 25.71 55.71
N THR A 7 -53.53 26.24 54.81
CA THR A 7 -54.77 25.63 54.34
C THR A 7 -54.44 24.47 53.38
N ILE A 8 -54.87 23.25 53.74
CA ILE A 8 -54.78 22.08 52.87
C ILE A 8 -55.84 22.21 51.76
N GLY A 9 -55.41 22.45 50.53
CA GLY A 9 -56.28 22.47 49.35
C GLY A 9 -56.82 21.08 49.04
N MET A 10 -58.12 20.98 48.79
CA MET A 10 -58.76 19.73 48.37
C MET A 10 -58.25 19.30 46.97
N PRO A 11 -58.13 17.98 46.72
CA PRO A 11 -57.67 17.46 45.43
C PRO A 11 -58.67 17.79 44.32
N VAL A 12 -58.17 18.41 43.25
CA VAL A 12 -58.93 18.70 42.04
C VAL A 12 -59.24 17.38 41.32
N PRO A 13 -60.50 17.11 40.94
CA PRO A 13 -60.85 15.88 40.23
C PRO A 13 -60.13 15.80 38.88
N PRO A 14 -59.67 14.60 38.47
CA PRO A 14 -58.95 14.41 37.21
C PRO A 14 -59.84 14.77 36.03
N GLN A 15 -59.33 15.64 35.15
CA GLN A 15 -60.04 16.00 33.92
C GLN A 15 -60.20 14.75 33.02
N PRO A 16 -61.35 14.60 32.34
CA PRO A 16 -61.55 13.53 31.37
C PRO A 16 -60.47 13.58 30.28
N GLN A 17 -59.71 12.50 30.12
CA GLN A 17 -58.73 12.41 29.04
C GLN A 17 -59.46 12.40 27.68
N PRO A 18 -58.99 13.16 26.68
CA PRO A 18 -59.55 13.10 25.35
C PRO A 18 -59.39 11.69 24.76
N PRO A 19 -60.36 11.21 23.96
CA PRO A 19 -60.30 9.88 23.36
C PRO A 19 -59.06 9.74 22.48
N ARG A 20 -58.28 8.68 22.70
CA ARG A 20 -57.09 8.39 21.90
C ARG A 20 -57.48 8.20 20.43
N PRO A 21 -56.78 8.81 19.47
CA PRO A 21 -57.08 8.64 18.05
C PRO A 21 -56.93 7.16 17.65
N PRO A 22 -57.79 6.65 16.75
CA PRO A 22 -57.70 5.28 16.27
C PRO A 22 -56.37 5.08 15.53
N ARG A 23 -55.60 4.08 15.96
CA ARG A 23 -54.36 3.67 15.28
C ARG A 23 -54.71 3.23 13.85
N LYS A 24 -54.16 3.91 12.85
CA LYS A 24 -54.33 3.53 11.44
C LYS A 24 -53.73 2.13 11.21
N PRO A 25 -54.50 1.14 10.75
CA PRO A 25 -53.96 -0.18 10.41
C PRO A 25 -53.01 -0.05 9.21
N GLY A 26 -51.81 -0.63 9.32
CA GLY A 26 -50.83 -0.71 8.22
C GLY A 26 -49.52 0.07 8.43
N PHE A 27 -49.45 1.00 9.38
CA PHE A 27 -48.22 1.81 9.58
C PHE A 27 -47.04 1.01 10.15
N GLY A 28 -47.30 -0.07 10.89
CA GLY A 28 -46.24 -0.90 11.49
C GLY A 28 -45.44 -1.73 10.47
N TRP A 29 -46.07 -2.17 9.38
CA TRP A 29 -45.40 -2.97 8.34
C TRP A 29 -44.51 -2.12 7.44
N ALA A 30 -44.94 -0.90 7.11
CA ALA A 30 -44.13 0.03 6.31
C ALA A 30 -42.83 0.43 7.04
N MET A 31 -42.89 0.62 8.36
CA MET A 31 -41.70 0.95 9.16
C MET A 31 -40.74 -0.23 9.28
N ALA A 32 -41.25 -1.45 9.46
CA ALA A 32 -40.42 -2.65 9.54
C ALA A 32 -39.69 -2.93 8.20
N LEU A 33 -40.37 -2.75 7.06
CA LEU A 33 -39.75 -2.89 5.74
C LEU A 33 -38.66 -1.84 5.50
N ALA A 34 -38.88 -0.59 5.92
CA ALA A 34 -37.86 0.46 5.80
C ALA A 34 -36.58 0.10 6.58
N ILE A 35 -36.71 -0.40 7.81
CA ILE A 35 -35.57 -0.83 8.63
C ILE A 35 -34.79 -1.98 7.96
N VAL A 36 -35.50 -2.99 7.44
CA VAL A 36 -34.86 -4.14 6.78
C VAL A 36 -34.12 -3.71 5.50
N VAL A 37 -34.72 -2.84 4.69
CA VAL A 37 -34.07 -2.33 3.46
C VAL A 37 -32.87 -1.46 3.79
N THR A 38 -32.90 -0.67 4.87
CA THR A 38 -31.74 0.16 5.28
C THR A 38 -30.63 -0.64 5.97
N ALA A 39 -30.96 -1.76 6.63
CA ALA A 39 -29.97 -2.61 7.30
C ALA A 39 -29.31 -3.62 6.34
N LEU A 40 -29.95 -3.93 5.22
CA LEU A 40 -29.44 -4.88 4.22
C LEU A 40 -28.04 -4.51 3.70
N PRO A 41 -27.74 -3.25 3.32
CA PRO A 41 -26.40 -2.87 2.87
C PRO A 41 -25.34 -3.02 3.97
N VAL A 42 -25.70 -2.70 5.23
CA VAL A 42 -24.78 -2.80 6.38
C VAL A 42 -24.36 -4.25 6.66
N ILE A 43 -25.21 -5.23 6.33
CA ILE A 43 -24.92 -6.65 6.54
C ILE A 43 -24.35 -7.29 5.27
N LEU A 44 -24.88 -6.96 4.09
CA LEU A 44 -24.45 -7.57 2.84
C LEU A 44 -23.10 -7.07 2.37
N VAL A 45 -22.73 -5.81 2.61
CA VAL A 45 -21.43 -5.28 2.20
C VAL A 45 -20.28 -5.99 2.93
N PRO A 46 -20.28 -6.17 4.27
CA PRO A 46 -19.24 -6.94 4.94
C PRO A 46 -19.17 -8.41 4.50
N VAL A 47 -20.31 -9.06 4.27
CA VAL A 47 -20.33 -10.47 3.81
C VAL A 47 -19.83 -10.60 2.38
N TYR A 48 -20.17 -9.66 1.50
CA TYR A 48 -19.64 -9.60 0.14
C TYR A 48 -18.14 -9.32 0.14
N VAL A 49 -17.67 -8.38 0.96
CA VAL A 49 -16.24 -8.09 1.14
C VAL A 49 -15.49 -9.32 1.66
N VAL A 50 -15.98 -9.98 2.72
CA VAL A 50 -15.37 -11.23 3.24
C VAL A 50 -15.40 -12.38 2.23
N GLY A 51 -16.48 -12.51 1.45
CA GLY A 51 -16.60 -13.53 0.40
C GLY A 51 -15.63 -13.31 -0.76
N VAL A 52 -15.49 -12.06 -1.23
CA VAL A 52 -14.51 -11.67 -2.24
C VAL A 52 -13.09 -11.89 -1.70
N LEU A 53 -12.81 -11.49 -0.46
CA LEU A 53 -11.53 -11.69 0.24
C LEU A 53 -11.14 -13.18 0.29
N ALA A 54 -12.07 -14.09 0.64
CA ALA A 54 -11.78 -15.52 0.69
C ALA A 54 -11.42 -16.11 -0.68
N THR A 55 -12.03 -15.60 -1.76
CA THR A 55 -11.70 -16.04 -3.12
C THR A 55 -10.38 -15.46 -3.62
N THR A 56 -10.01 -14.24 -3.23
CA THR A 56 -8.74 -13.62 -3.66
C THR A 56 -7.52 -14.17 -2.95
N PHE A 57 -7.61 -14.48 -1.65
CA PHE A 57 -6.53 -15.21 -0.95
C PHE A 57 -6.33 -16.62 -1.51
N ALA A 58 -7.40 -17.29 -1.96
CA ALA A 58 -7.28 -18.58 -2.63
C ALA A 58 -6.60 -18.46 -4.01
N THR A 59 -6.84 -17.40 -4.78
CA THR A 59 -6.09 -17.13 -6.02
C THR A 59 -4.65 -16.70 -5.78
N ILE A 60 -4.33 -15.96 -4.71
CA ILE A 60 -2.93 -15.61 -4.37
C ILE A 60 -2.16 -16.85 -3.90
N ALA A 61 -2.78 -17.70 -3.08
CA ALA A 61 -2.19 -19.00 -2.74
C ALA A 61 -2.04 -19.90 -3.98
N ALA A 62 -3.00 -19.86 -4.92
CA ALA A 62 -2.92 -20.60 -6.18
C ALA A 62 -1.86 -20.06 -7.13
N VAL A 63 -1.66 -18.73 -7.22
CA VAL A 63 -0.64 -18.09 -8.07
C VAL A 63 0.75 -18.23 -7.46
N GLN A 64 0.90 -18.10 -6.13
CA GLN A 64 2.17 -18.41 -5.47
C GLN A 64 2.48 -19.90 -5.51
N SER A 65 1.48 -20.79 -5.44
CA SER A 65 1.70 -22.22 -5.67
C SER A 65 1.96 -22.53 -7.14
N GLU A 66 1.36 -21.83 -8.10
CA GLU A 66 1.66 -22.01 -9.53
C GLU A 66 3.05 -21.48 -9.87
N VAL A 67 3.50 -20.35 -9.31
CA VAL A 67 4.88 -19.89 -9.48
C VAL A 67 5.87 -20.88 -8.85
N ARG A 68 5.51 -21.49 -7.71
CA ARG A 68 6.33 -22.52 -7.04
C ARG A 68 6.28 -23.88 -7.74
N ASP A 69 5.13 -24.31 -8.24
CA ASP A 69 4.92 -25.55 -9.02
C ASP A 69 5.39 -25.38 -10.47
N GLN A 70 5.50 -24.16 -11.00
CA GLN A 70 6.10 -23.88 -12.30
C GLN A 70 7.62 -23.75 -12.18
N ALA A 71 8.15 -23.30 -11.02
CA ALA A 71 9.55 -23.49 -10.66
C ALA A 71 9.90 -24.99 -10.47
N ASP A 72 9.00 -25.79 -9.88
CA ASP A 72 9.20 -27.24 -9.72
C ASP A 72 8.79 -28.08 -10.96
N GLY A 73 7.96 -27.54 -11.86
CA GLY A 73 7.27 -28.28 -12.92
C GLY A 73 7.61 -27.89 -14.35
N THR A 74 8.42 -26.84 -14.58
CA THR A 74 8.93 -26.51 -15.92
C THR A 74 10.03 -27.44 -16.43
N GLY A 75 10.44 -28.45 -15.66
CA GLY A 75 11.18 -29.58 -16.24
C GLY A 75 12.43 -29.16 -17.00
N LEU A 76 13.21 -28.22 -16.45
CA LEU A 76 14.65 -28.30 -16.62
C LEU A 76 15.07 -29.57 -15.89
N GLY A 77 15.01 -30.70 -16.59
CA GLY A 77 15.34 -32.00 -16.06
C GLY A 77 16.78 -32.02 -15.59
N ILE A 78 16.98 -31.84 -14.30
CA ILE A 78 18.18 -32.31 -13.63
C ILE A 78 17.90 -33.78 -13.31
N ASP A 79 18.20 -34.64 -14.28
CA ASP A 79 18.41 -36.05 -14.03
C ASP A 79 19.34 -36.16 -12.82
N SER A 80 18.80 -36.66 -11.71
CA SER A 80 19.45 -36.78 -10.41
C SER A 80 20.48 -37.91 -10.38
N GLU A 81 21.37 -37.95 -11.38
CA GLU A 81 22.50 -38.87 -11.48
C GLU A 81 23.71 -38.22 -12.17
N ALA A 82 24.15 -37.06 -11.69
CA ALA A 82 25.56 -36.63 -11.80
C ALA A 82 25.83 -35.54 -10.76
N GLY A 83 26.85 -35.72 -9.92
CA GLY A 83 27.22 -34.72 -8.92
C GLY A 83 27.49 -33.36 -9.58
N SER A 84 26.86 -32.31 -9.09
CA SER A 84 27.07 -30.93 -9.55
C SER A 84 26.80 -29.96 -8.40
N ASP A 85 27.69 -28.98 -8.28
CA ASP A 85 27.82 -27.99 -7.21
C ASP A 85 26.53 -27.21 -6.89
N PRO A 86 26.35 -26.74 -5.64
CA PRO A 86 25.20 -25.93 -5.21
C PRO A 86 25.25 -24.45 -5.69
N THR A 87 25.86 -24.16 -6.85
CA THR A 87 26.12 -22.77 -7.31
C THR A 87 25.23 -22.26 -8.43
N ASP A 88 24.27 -23.04 -8.95
CA ASP A 88 23.34 -22.59 -10.02
C ASP A 88 22.10 -21.85 -9.45
N LEU A 89 22.34 -20.94 -8.50
CA LEU A 89 21.37 -19.87 -8.17
C LEU A 89 21.33 -18.91 -9.36
N ALA A 90 20.13 -18.47 -9.75
CA ALA A 90 19.89 -17.57 -10.88
C ALA A 90 20.97 -16.48 -10.98
N VAL A 91 21.81 -16.56 -12.01
CA VAL A 91 22.87 -15.58 -12.23
C VAL A 91 22.20 -14.31 -12.74
N GLY A 92 22.07 -13.31 -11.88
CA GLY A 92 21.61 -11.98 -12.28
C GLY A 92 22.53 -11.36 -13.33
N PRO A 93 22.11 -10.26 -13.98
CA PRO A 93 22.96 -9.57 -14.94
C PRO A 93 24.28 -9.12 -14.27
N ASP A 94 25.39 -9.19 -15.01
CA ASP A 94 26.70 -8.71 -14.54
C ASP A 94 26.71 -7.18 -14.54
N LEU A 95 26.17 -6.61 -13.46
CA LEU A 95 26.02 -5.18 -13.24
C LEU A 95 27.08 -4.64 -12.27
N PRO A 96 27.46 -3.36 -12.38
CA PRO A 96 28.29 -2.73 -11.38
C PRO A 96 27.61 -2.71 -10.01
N VAL A 97 28.42 -2.62 -8.96
CA VAL A 97 27.95 -2.56 -7.56
C VAL A 97 27.01 -1.37 -7.36
N ASP A 98 27.44 -0.19 -7.80
CA ASP A 98 26.63 1.01 -7.81
C ASP A 98 25.98 1.20 -9.18
N LEU A 99 24.71 1.58 -9.21
CA LEU A 99 23.88 1.72 -10.40
C LEU A 99 23.55 3.19 -10.69
N PRO A 100 24.48 3.95 -11.30
CA PRO A 100 24.20 5.32 -11.74
C PRO A 100 23.15 5.34 -12.86
N PHE A 101 22.52 6.49 -13.11
CA PHE A 101 21.45 6.61 -14.13
C PHE A 101 21.89 6.23 -15.56
N ASP A 102 23.18 6.26 -15.87
CA ASP A 102 23.72 5.90 -17.18
C ASP A 102 24.08 4.42 -17.34
N VAL A 103 23.84 3.59 -16.31
CA VAL A 103 24.06 2.15 -16.39
C VAL A 103 23.08 1.49 -17.36
N GLU A 104 23.59 0.70 -18.30
CA GLU A 104 22.75 -0.04 -19.24
C GLU A 104 22.27 -1.35 -18.60
N VAL A 105 20.99 -1.40 -18.22
CA VAL A 105 20.34 -2.63 -17.79
C VAL A 105 19.70 -3.33 -19.00
N PRO A 106 20.01 -4.60 -19.27
CA PRO A 106 19.47 -5.32 -20.43
C PRO A 106 17.94 -5.44 -20.44
N GLU A 107 17.37 -5.54 -21.64
CA GLU A 107 15.96 -5.94 -21.83
C GLU A 107 15.68 -7.29 -21.16
N GLY A 108 14.51 -7.39 -20.51
CA GLY A 108 14.06 -8.62 -19.84
C GLY A 108 14.50 -8.79 -18.39
N VAL A 109 15.33 -7.88 -17.86
CA VAL A 109 15.63 -7.79 -16.43
C VAL A 109 14.45 -7.15 -15.72
N TYR A 110 13.96 -7.75 -14.65
CA TYR A 110 12.86 -7.25 -13.83
C TYR A 110 13.36 -6.39 -12.67
N ALA A 111 12.71 -5.26 -12.41
CA ALA A 111 12.99 -4.43 -11.24
C ALA A 111 12.06 -4.79 -10.08
N GLY A 112 12.67 -5.23 -8.97
CA GLY A 112 12.01 -5.69 -7.76
C GLY A 112 12.33 -4.85 -6.54
N VAL A 113 11.46 -4.92 -5.53
CA VAL A 113 11.76 -4.49 -4.16
C VAL A 113 11.76 -5.72 -3.27
N ASN A 114 12.90 -6.00 -2.61
CA ASN A 114 12.93 -6.89 -1.47
C ASN A 114 12.65 -6.07 -0.20
N ASP A 115 11.57 -6.42 0.49
CA ASP A 115 11.12 -5.74 1.70
C ASP A 115 11.28 -6.62 2.95
N THR A 116 11.88 -6.06 3.99
CA THR A 116 12.02 -6.72 5.30
C THR A 116 11.29 -5.98 6.41
N LEU A 117 10.41 -5.04 6.06
CA LEU A 117 9.63 -4.24 7.04
C LEU A 117 8.77 -5.12 7.94
N THR A 118 8.30 -6.28 7.45
CA THR A 118 7.55 -7.26 8.27
C THR A 118 8.36 -7.87 9.42
N ALA A 119 9.70 -7.83 9.35
CA ALA A 119 10.59 -8.31 10.42
C ALA A 119 10.79 -7.26 11.53
N VAL A 120 10.29 -6.04 11.35
CA VAL A 120 10.40 -4.94 12.31
C VAL A 120 9.08 -4.80 13.05
N ASP A 121 9.09 -5.05 14.36
CA ASP A 121 7.88 -5.04 15.22
C ASP A 121 7.06 -3.74 15.14
N ALA A 122 7.68 -2.61 14.76
CA ALA A 122 7.02 -1.32 14.64
C ALA A 122 6.14 -1.19 13.38
N TRP A 123 6.39 -1.98 12.34
CA TRP A 123 5.72 -1.89 11.04
C TRP A 123 4.68 -3.00 10.89
N THR A 124 3.49 -2.63 10.45
CA THR A 124 2.38 -3.57 10.20
C THR A 124 1.92 -3.46 8.75
N PRO A 125 1.75 -4.58 8.03
CA PRO A 125 1.20 -4.57 6.68
C PRO A 125 -0.19 -3.91 6.63
N THR A 126 -0.45 -3.14 5.59
CA THR A 126 -1.74 -2.50 5.32
C THR A 126 -2.16 -2.69 3.87
N THR A 127 -3.47 -2.62 3.63
CA THR A 127 -4.07 -2.55 2.29
C THR A 127 -4.42 -1.10 1.89
N GLU A 128 -4.10 -0.12 2.73
CA GLU A 128 -4.36 1.30 2.52
C GLU A 128 -3.15 2.04 1.91
N GLY A 129 -2.27 1.32 1.20
CA GLY A 129 -1.12 1.92 0.51
C GLY A 129 -1.56 2.94 -0.54
N ALA A 130 -0.79 4.02 -0.70
CA ALA A 130 -1.07 5.08 -1.67
C ALA A 130 -0.68 4.67 -3.10
N ILE A 131 0.37 3.84 -3.23
CA ILE A 131 0.81 3.25 -4.49
C ILE A 131 0.96 1.73 -4.32
N GLY A 132 0.60 0.97 -5.36
CA GLY A 132 0.70 -0.49 -5.34
C GLY A 132 -0.23 -1.22 -4.35
N TYR A 133 -0.03 -2.55 -4.29
CA TYR A 133 -0.84 -3.46 -3.44
C TYR A 133 -0.20 -3.74 -2.07
N LEU A 134 1.07 -3.39 -1.89
CA LEU A 134 1.84 -3.65 -0.67
C LEU A 134 2.15 -2.33 0.03
N GLY A 135 1.71 -2.22 1.28
CA GLY A 135 1.99 -1.08 2.13
C GLY A 135 2.19 -1.50 3.58
N TYR A 136 2.81 -0.60 4.34
CA TYR A 136 3.15 -0.76 5.74
C TYR A 136 2.82 0.53 6.50
N THR A 137 2.44 0.39 7.76
CA THR A 137 2.23 1.52 8.67
C THR A 137 3.00 1.31 9.96
N ASN A 138 3.56 2.38 10.48
CA ASN A 138 4.21 2.42 11.77
C ASN A 138 3.31 3.16 12.76
N ALA A 139 2.68 2.42 13.67
CA ALA A 139 1.72 3.01 14.62
C ALA A 139 2.36 3.98 15.62
N SER A 140 3.69 3.93 15.81
CA SER A 140 4.40 4.78 16.76
C SER A 140 4.74 6.15 16.18
N THR A 141 5.11 6.20 14.90
CA THR A 141 5.43 7.45 14.20
C THR A 141 4.26 7.99 13.38
N GLY A 142 3.29 7.15 13.05
CA GLY A 142 2.20 7.45 12.13
C GLY A 142 2.62 7.44 10.66
N CYS A 143 3.84 6.99 10.35
CA CYS A 143 4.31 6.89 8.97
C CYS A 143 3.69 5.70 8.24
N ALA A 144 3.52 5.85 6.93
CA ALA A 144 3.15 4.81 5.99
C ALA A 144 4.21 4.71 4.90
N VAL A 145 4.50 3.49 4.46
CA VAL A 145 5.39 3.19 3.33
C VAL A 145 4.66 2.26 2.39
N SER A 146 4.62 2.56 1.12
CA SER A 146 4.11 1.65 0.08
C SER A 146 5.03 1.71 -1.13
N TYR A 147 5.05 0.66 -1.94
CA TYR A 147 5.85 0.66 -3.15
C TYR A 147 5.14 -0.09 -4.27
N GLU A 148 5.53 0.28 -5.49
CA GLU A 148 5.14 -0.38 -6.71
C GLU A 148 6.38 -0.65 -7.54
N ASN A 149 6.42 -1.79 -8.21
CA ASN A 149 7.52 -2.16 -9.07
C ASN A 149 7.03 -3.02 -10.23
N GLY A 150 7.75 -2.97 -11.34
CA GLY A 150 7.47 -3.73 -12.54
C GLY A 150 7.52 -2.89 -13.81
N SER A 151 6.83 -3.38 -14.84
CA SER A 151 6.88 -2.79 -16.17
C SER A 151 6.31 -1.37 -16.18
N LEU A 152 7.04 -0.48 -16.84
CA LEU A 152 6.64 0.91 -17.02
C LEU A 152 5.44 1.02 -17.97
N PRO A 153 4.48 1.91 -17.67
CA PRO A 153 3.40 2.27 -18.59
C PRO A 153 3.93 2.71 -19.97
N ASP A 154 3.23 2.30 -21.03
CA ASP A 154 3.59 2.64 -22.43
C ASP A 154 3.52 4.16 -22.70
N GLU A 155 2.81 4.91 -21.86
CA GLU A 155 2.66 6.36 -21.96
C GLU A 155 3.91 7.14 -21.50
N ILE A 156 4.83 6.52 -20.76
CA ILE A 156 6.04 7.18 -20.28
C ILE A 156 7.10 7.19 -21.39
N ASP A 157 7.66 8.37 -21.70
CA ASP A 157 8.76 8.50 -22.66
C ASP A 157 10.07 7.93 -22.08
N ARG A 158 10.46 6.77 -22.60
CA ARG A 158 11.68 6.05 -22.22
C ARG A 158 12.92 6.47 -23.03
N SER A 159 12.78 7.39 -23.99
CA SER A 159 13.89 7.76 -24.88
C SER A 159 14.85 8.79 -24.29
N GLN A 160 14.50 9.37 -23.15
CA GLN A 160 15.24 10.47 -22.51
C GLN A 160 16.24 9.99 -21.45
N GLY A 161 16.34 8.68 -21.23
CA GLY A 161 17.21 8.06 -20.23
C GLY A 161 16.56 7.98 -18.85
N ASP A 162 17.15 7.16 -18.00
CA ASP A 162 16.53 6.69 -16.75
C ASP A 162 16.15 7.79 -15.77
N GLN A 163 16.94 8.86 -15.68
CA GLN A 163 16.61 9.95 -14.77
C GLN A 163 15.33 10.66 -15.20
N ALA A 164 15.24 11.06 -16.48
CA ALA A 164 14.06 11.72 -17.02
C ALA A 164 12.84 10.79 -17.02
N THR A 165 13.02 9.51 -17.33
CA THR A 165 11.96 8.50 -17.25
C THR A 165 11.50 8.26 -15.81
N SER A 166 12.37 8.41 -14.81
CA SER A 166 11.99 8.31 -13.39
C SER A 166 11.12 9.50 -12.94
N HIS A 167 11.42 10.73 -13.38
CA HIS A 167 10.50 11.86 -13.19
C HIS A 167 9.16 11.61 -13.87
N GLY A 168 9.19 11.21 -15.15
CA GLY A 168 7.97 10.89 -15.90
C GLY A 168 7.12 9.79 -15.25
N PHE A 169 7.74 8.86 -14.52
CA PHE A 169 7.03 7.85 -13.76
C PHE A 169 6.30 8.42 -12.54
N ILE A 170 6.94 9.33 -11.80
CA ILE A 170 6.29 10.06 -10.70
C ILE A 170 5.12 10.90 -11.23
N GLU A 171 5.36 11.67 -12.29
CA GLU A 171 4.33 12.50 -12.95
C GLU A 171 3.11 11.67 -13.38
N TRP A 172 3.35 10.52 -14.02
CA TRP A 172 2.29 9.62 -14.47
C TRP A 172 1.48 9.05 -13.30
N MET A 173 2.14 8.64 -12.22
CA MET A 173 1.48 8.02 -11.07
C MET A 173 0.59 9.00 -10.30
N PHE A 174 1.05 10.23 -10.12
CA PHE A 174 0.37 11.23 -9.28
C PHE A 174 -0.46 12.25 -10.07
N ASP A 175 -0.42 12.22 -11.41
CA ASP A 175 -1.03 13.22 -12.29
C ASP A 175 -0.57 14.64 -11.92
N THR A 176 0.73 14.78 -11.66
CA THR A 176 1.37 16.04 -11.24
C THR A 176 2.38 16.53 -12.27
N GLU A 177 2.63 17.84 -12.28
CA GLU A 177 3.78 18.40 -13.00
C GLU A 177 5.09 18.02 -12.29
N PRO A 178 6.21 17.92 -13.03
CA PRO A 178 7.52 17.64 -12.44
C PRO A 178 7.89 18.67 -11.39
N ASP A 179 8.34 18.20 -10.22
CA ASP A 179 8.87 19.08 -9.20
C ASP A 179 10.22 19.66 -9.65
N PRO A 180 10.35 20.98 -9.84
CA PRO A 180 11.63 21.60 -10.20
C PRO A 180 12.67 21.49 -9.07
N ASP A 181 12.23 21.23 -7.83
CA ASP A 181 13.08 20.99 -6.68
C ASP A 181 13.35 19.49 -6.47
N SER A 182 12.99 18.64 -7.44
CA SER A 182 13.36 17.23 -7.41
C SER A 182 14.88 17.04 -7.34
N PHE A 183 15.30 16.06 -6.54
CA PHE A 183 16.72 15.79 -6.28
C PHE A 183 17.09 14.36 -6.68
N THR A 184 18.38 14.15 -6.93
CA THR A 184 18.95 12.79 -6.97
C THR A 184 19.18 12.30 -5.55
N THR A 185 18.68 11.11 -5.27
CA THR A 185 18.95 10.33 -4.04
C THR A 185 19.53 8.97 -4.43
N SER A 186 19.68 8.08 -3.46
CA SER A 186 19.95 6.66 -3.70
C SER A 186 18.93 5.73 -3.02
N ILE A 187 18.78 4.54 -3.59
CA ILE A 187 18.10 3.38 -3.02
C ILE A 187 19.17 2.30 -2.82
N VAL A 188 19.11 1.55 -1.72
CA VAL A 188 20.00 0.39 -1.54
C VAL A 188 19.73 -0.62 -2.66
N HIS A 189 20.79 -1.05 -3.35
CA HIS A 189 20.77 -2.06 -4.38
C HIS A 189 21.31 -3.38 -3.81
N GLY A 190 20.57 -4.46 -4.04
CA GLY A 190 20.93 -5.81 -3.63
C GLY A 190 21.10 -6.77 -4.80
N ASP A 191 21.71 -7.91 -4.51
CA ASP A 191 21.80 -9.01 -5.46
C ASP A 191 20.42 -9.65 -5.75
N VAL A 192 20.42 -10.76 -6.49
CA VAL A 192 19.19 -11.50 -6.86
C VAL A 192 18.43 -12.09 -5.68
N VAL A 193 19.06 -12.25 -4.51
CA VAL A 193 18.39 -12.67 -3.26
C VAL A 193 18.07 -11.47 -2.36
N GLY A 194 18.42 -10.26 -2.78
CA GLY A 194 18.21 -8.98 -2.12
C GLY A 194 19.16 -8.70 -0.95
N GLU A 195 20.32 -9.36 -0.93
CA GLU A 195 21.39 -8.96 0.00
C GLU A 195 22.03 -7.65 -0.49
N PRO A 196 22.17 -6.62 0.35
CA PRO A 196 22.74 -5.34 -0.06
C PRO A 196 24.14 -5.46 -0.65
N VAL A 197 24.33 -4.94 -1.86
CA VAL A 197 25.64 -4.91 -2.54
C VAL A 197 26.15 -3.50 -2.77
N GLY A 198 25.27 -2.52 -3.03
CA GLY A 198 25.64 -1.14 -3.35
C GLY A 198 24.44 -0.21 -3.34
N GLU A 199 24.51 0.87 -4.12
CA GLU A 199 23.44 1.87 -4.23
C GLU A 199 23.02 2.11 -5.67
N ALA A 200 21.72 2.32 -5.90
CA ALA A 200 21.18 2.79 -7.17
C ALA A 200 20.80 4.26 -7.07
N GLU A 201 21.27 5.09 -8.01
CA GLU A 201 20.77 6.46 -8.11
C GLU A 201 19.28 6.44 -8.40
N ALA A 202 18.54 7.37 -7.79
CA ALA A 202 17.10 7.48 -7.92
C ALA A 202 16.67 8.95 -7.88
N VAL A 203 15.47 9.23 -8.36
CA VAL A 203 14.82 10.53 -8.23
C VAL A 203 14.04 10.54 -6.92
N ILE A 204 14.10 11.63 -6.16
CA ILE A 204 13.20 11.88 -5.03
C ILE A 204 12.44 13.19 -5.22
N GLU A 205 11.13 13.14 -5.00
CA GLU A 205 10.24 14.30 -4.99
C GLU A 205 9.49 14.38 -3.67
N TYR A 206 9.25 15.59 -3.18
CA TYR A 206 8.59 15.82 -1.90
C TYR A 206 7.26 16.52 -2.10
N PHE A 207 6.21 15.99 -1.47
CA PHE A 207 4.88 16.59 -1.47
C PHE A 207 4.47 16.96 -0.06
N THR A 208 3.72 18.05 0.07
CA THR A 208 3.15 18.49 1.35
C THR A 208 1.65 18.59 1.21
N THR A 209 0.92 17.97 2.14
CA THR A 209 -0.52 18.13 2.28
C THR A 209 -0.84 18.87 3.59
N ASP A 210 -2.11 19.18 3.82
CA ASP A 210 -2.56 19.73 5.10
C ASP A 210 -2.36 18.76 6.29
N ALA A 211 -2.15 17.47 6.02
CA ALA A 211 -2.11 16.41 7.02
C ALA A 211 -0.76 15.68 7.11
N SER A 212 0.08 15.76 6.07
CA SER A 212 1.25 14.90 5.93
C SER A 212 2.39 15.52 5.12
N GLN A 213 3.55 14.89 5.24
CA GLN A 213 4.77 15.11 4.49
C GLN A 213 5.04 13.82 3.73
N ILE A 214 5.26 13.93 2.42
CA ILE A 214 5.38 12.79 1.53
C ILE A 214 6.71 12.88 0.81
N ALA A 215 7.40 11.75 0.68
CA ALA A 215 8.49 11.56 -0.25
C ALA A 215 8.15 10.44 -1.24
N VAL A 216 8.42 10.66 -2.52
CA VAL A 216 8.32 9.66 -3.58
C VAL A 216 9.69 9.45 -4.16
N ILE A 217 10.18 8.22 -4.10
CA ILE A 217 11.47 7.82 -4.67
C ILE A 217 11.19 6.93 -5.88
N ALA A 218 11.70 7.28 -7.05
CA ALA A 218 11.54 6.48 -8.25
C ALA A 218 12.88 6.19 -8.91
N ARG A 219 13.04 4.93 -9.35
CA ARG A 219 14.15 4.49 -10.18
C ARG A 219 13.62 3.64 -11.32
N THR A 220 13.86 4.11 -12.53
CA THR A 220 13.49 3.40 -13.77
C THR A 220 14.73 2.94 -14.52
N PHE A 221 14.56 1.89 -15.32
CA PHE A 221 15.56 1.31 -16.21
C PHE A 221 14.96 1.30 -17.61
N SER A 222 15.14 2.40 -18.34
CA SER A 222 14.44 2.71 -19.59
C SER A 222 14.65 1.66 -20.69
N PRO A 223 15.85 1.07 -20.87
CA PRO A 223 16.05 -0.01 -21.83
C PRO A 223 15.27 -1.26 -21.43
N ALA A 224 15.29 -1.64 -20.14
CA ALA A 224 14.54 -2.78 -19.62
C ALA A 224 13.02 -2.57 -19.66
N GLY A 225 12.57 -1.32 -19.59
CA GLY A 225 11.15 -0.98 -19.51
C GLY A 225 10.55 -1.28 -18.13
N GLU A 226 11.38 -1.26 -17.09
CA GLU A 226 11.01 -1.62 -15.72
C GLU A 226 11.34 -0.48 -14.75
N GLY A 227 10.68 -0.45 -13.61
CA GLY A 227 10.95 0.55 -12.57
C GLY A 227 10.45 0.17 -11.20
N VAL A 228 10.90 0.94 -10.22
CA VAL A 228 10.50 0.88 -8.81
C VAL A 228 10.09 2.27 -8.39
N MET A 229 8.99 2.36 -7.64
CA MET A 229 8.55 3.56 -6.95
C MET A 229 8.28 3.23 -5.48
N ILE A 230 8.83 4.03 -4.58
CA ILE A 230 8.62 3.95 -3.13
C ILE A 230 7.94 5.25 -2.71
N TYR A 231 6.82 5.14 -2.00
CA TYR A 231 6.06 6.23 -1.43
C TYR A 231 6.15 6.16 0.08
N VAL A 232 6.54 7.26 0.70
CA VAL A 232 6.64 7.39 2.15
C VAL A 232 5.80 8.59 2.57
N GLU A 233 4.83 8.38 3.44
CA GLU A 233 3.99 9.43 3.99
C GLU A 233 4.12 9.46 5.50
N CYS A 234 4.43 10.61 6.07
CA CYS A 234 4.57 10.78 7.51
C CYS A 234 3.82 12.03 7.99
N PRO A 235 3.41 12.10 9.27
CA PRO A 235 2.69 13.26 9.80
C PRO A 235 3.55 14.53 9.90
N THR A 236 4.89 14.38 9.95
CA THR A 236 5.84 15.49 10.11
C THR A 236 7.10 15.27 9.26
N THR A 237 7.81 16.36 8.96
CA THR A 237 9.06 16.32 8.17
C THR A 237 10.15 15.57 8.92
N GLU A 238 10.23 15.75 10.25
CA GLU A 238 11.19 15.03 11.10
C GLU A 238 10.97 13.52 11.03
N SER A 239 9.72 13.07 11.14
CA SER A 239 9.39 11.65 11.01
C SER A 239 9.63 11.09 9.60
N LEU A 240 9.46 11.92 8.57
CA LEU A 240 9.78 11.55 7.19
C LEU A 240 11.28 11.34 7.01
N ASP A 241 12.10 12.29 7.47
CA ASP A 241 13.56 12.21 7.38
C ASP A 241 14.10 10.99 8.16
N GLU A 242 13.55 10.70 9.34
CA GLU A 242 13.88 9.51 10.12
C GLU A 242 13.48 8.22 9.40
N ALA A 243 12.28 8.16 8.82
CA ALA A 243 11.82 6.99 8.07
C ALA A 243 12.70 6.74 6.82
N LEU A 244 13.07 7.80 6.09
CA LEU A 244 13.91 7.71 4.90
C LEU A 244 15.33 7.25 5.22
N SER A 245 15.98 7.87 6.21
CA SER A 245 17.37 7.57 6.56
C SER A 245 17.56 6.32 7.43
N GLY A 246 16.49 5.84 8.07
CA GLY A 246 16.47 4.64 8.89
C GLY A 246 15.75 3.48 8.21
N ASP A 247 14.42 3.45 8.37
CA ASP A 247 13.60 2.27 8.04
C ASP A 247 13.64 1.94 6.54
N VAL A 248 13.42 2.92 5.66
CA VAL A 248 13.41 2.73 4.20
C VAL A 248 14.79 2.30 3.70
N ALA A 249 15.84 3.04 4.07
CA ALA A 249 17.21 2.73 3.67
C ALA A 249 17.70 1.35 4.19
N THR A 250 17.17 0.86 5.32
CA THR A 250 17.60 -0.41 5.89
C THR A 250 16.78 -1.59 5.39
N HIS A 251 15.48 -1.40 5.15
CA HIS A 251 14.53 -2.50 4.96
C HIS A 251 13.97 -2.64 3.56
N LEU A 252 14.15 -1.64 2.68
CA LEU A 252 13.78 -1.73 1.27
C LEU A 252 15.04 -1.77 0.41
N THR A 253 15.18 -2.83 -0.38
CA THR A 253 16.31 -3.04 -1.27
C THR A 253 15.81 -3.25 -2.69
N LEU A 254 16.34 -2.48 -3.64
CA LEU A 254 16.11 -2.66 -5.07
C LEU A 254 16.90 -3.88 -5.55
N SER A 255 16.23 -4.82 -6.22
CA SER A 255 16.86 -5.98 -6.84
C SER A 255 16.56 -6.04 -8.33
N LEU A 256 17.55 -6.48 -9.11
CA LEU A 256 17.43 -6.72 -10.55
C LEU A 256 17.55 -8.22 -10.82
N ILE A 257 16.49 -8.81 -11.41
CA ILE A 257 16.32 -10.26 -11.57
C ILE A 257 16.20 -10.63 -13.05
#